data_AF-A0A1I6RZG2-F1
#
_entry.id   AF-A0A1I6RZG2-F1
#
_cell.length_a   1.000
_cell.length_b   1.000
_cell.length_c   1.000
_cell.angle_alpha   90.00
_cell.angle_beta   90.00
_cell.angle_gamma   90.00
#
_symmetry.space_group_name_H-M   'P 1'
#
loop_
_entity.id
_entity.type
_entity.pdbx_description
1 polymer ?
#
loop_
_entity_poly.entity_id
_entity_poly.type
_entity_poly.pdbx_seq_one_letter_code
_entity_poly.pdbx_strand_id
1 'polypeptide(L)'
;MALDEHKKSGGKDPEKGVWKSGKGKGRSHTKGRQLDDTAWDEVRALLGDKPRRADLLIEHLHLIQDEYGHLSAAHLRALAEEMRMSMAEVYEVATFYAHFDVVKEDETPPPALTIRICDSLACEMAGAQALKSALEDGLDAAEVRVVRAPCMGRCDTAPALEIGHNFVDNATLEKVEAVIDAGDTHVHLPDYEVFSDYVGAGGYETLTTLRNSGDWEAVQDQLLEAGVRGLGGAGFPSGKKWGFVRANPGPRYMAVNGDEGEPGTFKDRWYLERVPHQFLEGMLIAAWAVEAEKVFLYMRDEYPQVLALLRIEIAALEEAGLVEPGYIDLRRGAGAYICGEESAMIESIEGKRGMPRHRPPYVAQVGIFGRPTLVHNIETLHWVTRVCREGPQVMNSTEKNGRKGLRSFSVSGRVAKPGMYVMPAGSTITDIIRVAGGMAVGHVFKAYQPGGPSSGLLPASMADIAMDFDVLQEHGSFIGSAAVVVLSEHDSAKAAALNMLRFFEDESCGQCTPCRVGCEKAVKLMQADNWDQPLLEELSQAMVDASICGLGQAAPNPIRLVMKHFSDEI
;
A
#
# COMPACT_ATOMS: atom_id res chain seq x y z
N MET A 1 10.89 71.13 -0.60
CA MET A 1 11.42 71.78 0.62
C MET A 1 11.85 70.67 1.55
N ALA A 2 13.07 70.54 2.05
CA ALA A 2 14.30 71.29 1.91
C ALA A 2 15.45 70.27 1.99
N LEU A 3 16.59 70.65 1.44
CA LEU A 3 17.86 69.93 1.46
C LEU A 3 18.37 69.82 2.90
N ASP A 4 18.96 68.68 3.27
CA ASP A 4 20.04 68.67 4.25
C ASP A 4 21.10 67.65 3.82
N GLU A 5 22.26 68.20 3.49
CA GLU A 5 23.50 67.47 3.21
C GLU A 5 24.10 66.99 4.52
N HIS A 6 24.30 65.69 4.68
CA HIS A 6 25.36 65.21 5.56
C HIS A 6 26.21 64.13 4.86
N LYS A 7 27.49 64.47 4.75
CA LYS A 7 28.59 63.74 4.14
C LYS A 7 28.68 62.27 4.57
N LYS A 8 28.94 61.43 3.57
CA LYS A 8 29.50 60.08 3.71
C LYS A 8 30.83 60.12 4.48
N SER A 9 30.97 59.25 5.48
CA SER A 9 32.27 58.70 5.87
C SER A 9 32.13 57.29 6.42
N GLY A 10 32.78 56.33 5.75
CA GLY A 10 33.33 55.12 6.37
C GLY A 10 32.42 53.91 6.55
N GLY A 11 32.52 52.96 5.62
CA GLY A 11 32.74 51.55 5.97
C GLY A 11 31.53 50.64 6.23
N LYS A 12 31.50 49.56 5.43
CA LYS A 12 30.64 48.36 5.44
C LYS A 12 29.29 48.48 4.75
N ASP A 13 29.16 47.76 3.63
CA ASP A 13 27.89 47.33 3.06
C ASP A 13 27.04 46.64 4.14
N PRO A 14 25.71 46.81 4.14
CA PRO A 14 24.85 46.10 5.06
C PRO A 14 24.84 44.60 4.73
N GLU A 15 25.31 43.77 5.66
CA GLU A 15 25.09 42.32 5.61
C GLU A 15 23.58 42.04 5.48
N LYS A 16 23.23 41.23 4.48
CA LYS A 16 21.87 40.68 4.33
C LYS A 16 21.53 39.90 5.59
N GLY A 17 20.54 40.36 6.38
CA GLY A 17 19.98 39.54 7.47
C GLY A 17 19.52 40.24 8.74
N VAL A 18 19.66 41.56 8.91
CA VAL A 18 19.24 42.20 10.19
C VAL A 18 17.73 42.51 10.20
N TRP A 19 16.92 41.58 10.73
CA TRP A 19 15.47 41.69 10.88
C TRP A 19 15.03 42.27 12.25
N LYS A 20 15.51 43.46 12.62
CA LYS A 20 14.84 44.48 13.50
C LYS A 20 15.80 45.61 13.90
N SER A 21 15.34 46.86 13.79
CA SER A 21 16.02 48.06 14.31
C SER A 21 15.51 48.44 15.72
N GLY A 22 15.69 47.57 16.72
CA GLY A 22 15.29 47.82 18.11
C GLY A 22 16.46 47.72 19.09
N LYS A 23 16.48 48.52 20.16
CA LYS A 23 17.51 48.47 21.22
C LYS A 23 17.44 47.14 21.99
N GLY A 24 18.25 46.18 21.55
CA GLY A 24 18.51 44.87 22.16
C GLY A 24 19.40 44.06 21.23
N LYS A 25 20.12 43.05 21.74
CA LYS A 25 20.83 42.07 20.88
C LYS A 25 19.78 41.28 20.09
N GLY A 26 19.37 41.80 18.93
CA GLY A 26 18.52 41.10 17.98
C GLY A 26 19.20 39.79 17.57
N ARG A 27 18.41 38.73 17.37
CA ARG A 27 18.95 37.48 16.84
C ARG A 27 19.45 37.73 15.42
N SER A 28 20.67 37.30 15.12
CA SER A 28 21.25 37.38 13.77
C SER A 28 20.60 36.38 12.80
N HIS A 29 19.84 35.42 13.34
CA HIS A 29 19.19 34.35 12.59
C HIS A 29 17.73 34.16 13.00
N THR A 30 16.94 33.61 12.09
CA THR A 30 15.56 33.18 12.34
C THR A 30 15.52 32.05 13.38
N LYS A 31 14.39 31.91 14.09
CA LYS A 31 14.14 30.74 14.95
C LYS A 31 13.94 29.51 14.05
N GLY A 32 14.63 28.40 14.35
CA GLY A 32 14.50 27.12 13.66
C GLY A 32 15.80 26.66 12.99
N ARG A 33 15.74 25.53 12.27
CA ARG A 33 16.84 25.01 11.45
C ARG A 33 17.23 26.05 10.41
N GLN A 34 18.52 26.35 10.32
CA GLN A 34 19.04 27.30 9.33
C GLN A 34 19.00 26.67 7.95
N LEU A 35 18.75 27.50 6.94
CA LEU A 35 18.85 27.06 5.55
C LEU A 35 20.33 26.95 5.18
N ASP A 36 20.71 25.81 4.63
CA ASP A 36 22.02 25.59 4.03
C ASP A 36 21.90 25.85 2.52
N ASP A 37 22.70 26.79 2.00
CA ASP A 37 22.64 27.18 0.58
C ASP A 37 23.04 26.02 -0.35
N THR A 38 23.95 25.13 0.09
CA THR A 38 24.39 23.96 -0.69
C THR A 38 23.24 22.96 -0.82
N ALA A 39 22.63 22.58 0.30
CA ALA A 39 21.49 21.68 0.30
C ALA A 39 20.29 22.25 -0.49
N TRP A 40 20.13 23.57 -0.47
CA TRP A 40 19.08 24.22 -1.25
C TRP A 40 19.34 24.17 -2.75
N ASP A 41 20.57 24.43 -3.20
CA ASP A 41 20.95 24.31 -4.60
C ASP A 41 20.85 22.86 -5.10
N GLU A 42 21.23 21.88 -4.27
CA GLU A 42 21.05 20.44 -4.51
C GLU A 42 19.58 20.07 -4.74
N VAL A 43 18.69 20.47 -3.82
CA VAL A 43 17.24 20.23 -3.96
C VAL A 43 16.69 20.93 -5.20
N ARG A 44 17.11 22.17 -5.50
CA ARG A 44 16.65 22.89 -6.70
C ARG A 44 17.09 22.20 -7.99
N ALA A 45 18.32 21.71 -8.04
CA ALA A 45 18.84 20.95 -9.18
C ALA A 45 18.05 19.65 -9.37
N LEU A 46 17.79 18.92 -8.29
CA LEU A 46 17.06 17.65 -8.31
C LEU A 46 15.60 17.82 -8.75
N LEU A 47 14.91 18.87 -8.28
CA LEU A 47 13.53 19.14 -8.68
C LEU A 47 13.42 19.68 -10.11
N GLY A 48 14.47 20.35 -10.63
CA GLY A 48 14.49 20.90 -11.98
C GLY A 48 13.28 21.80 -12.27
N ASP A 49 12.53 21.49 -13.33
CA ASP A 49 11.31 22.20 -13.73
C ASP A 49 10.01 21.61 -13.16
N LYS A 50 10.10 20.57 -12.31
CA LYS A 50 8.91 19.95 -11.71
C LYS A 50 8.11 20.96 -10.89
N PRO A 51 6.78 20.90 -10.88
CA PRO A 51 5.98 21.89 -10.18
C PRO A 51 6.14 21.81 -8.65
N ARG A 52 6.21 22.96 -7.97
CA ARG A 52 6.31 23.09 -6.51
C ARG A 52 4.91 23.13 -5.88
N ARG A 53 4.09 22.12 -6.15
CA ARG A 53 2.76 21.99 -5.51
C ARG A 53 2.88 21.15 -4.25
N ALA A 54 2.12 21.49 -3.21
CA ALA A 54 2.14 20.76 -1.94
C ALA A 54 1.78 19.28 -2.09
N ASP A 55 0.91 18.92 -3.03
CA ASP A 55 0.52 17.53 -3.28
C ASP A 55 1.65 16.64 -3.80
N LEU A 56 2.76 17.23 -4.25
CA LEU A 56 3.94 16.51 -4.74
C LEU A 56 5.03 16.38 -3.66
N LEU A 57 4.73 16.70 -2.40
CA LEU A 57 5.70 16.60 -1.32
C LEU A 57 6.31 15.20 -1.24
N ILE A 58 5.48 14.15 -1.25
CA ILE A 58 5.96 12.76 -1.16
C ILE A 58 6.81 12.38 -2.37
N GLU A 59 6.42 12.80 -3.59
CA GLU A 59 7.21 12.59 -4.81
C GLU A 59 8.59 13.26 -4.72
N HIS A 60 8.65 14.47 -4.15
CA HIS A 60 9.92 15.19 -3.96
C HIS A 60 10.78 14.59 -2.85
N LEU A 61 10.16 14.02 -1.80
CA LEU A 61 10.86 13.24 -0.78
C LEU A 61 11.48 11.98 -1.40
N HIS A 62 10.76 11.27 -2.28
CA HIS A 62 11.34 10.14 -3.02
C HIS A 62 12.54 10.53 -3.84
N LEU A 63 12.50 11.66 -4.57
CA LEU A 63 13.67 12.11 -5.34
C LEU A 63 14.91 12.27 -4.45
N ILE A 64 14.76 12.87 -3.27
CA ILE A 64 15.87 13.06 -2.33
C ILE A 64 16.34 11.70 -1.77
N GLN A 65 15.41 10.84 -1.37
CA GLN A 65 15.72 9.51 -0.84
C GLN A 65 16.45 8.64 -1.88
N ASP A 66 16.01 8.66 -3.13
CA ASP A 66 16.59 7.87 -4.22
C ASP A 66 17.99 8.37 -4.61
N GLU A 67 18.21 9.70 -4.61
CA GLU A 67 19.50 10.31 -4.98
C GLU A 67 20.55 10.18 -3.86
N TYR A 68 20.16 10.44 -2.60
CA TYR A 68 21.09 10.53 -1.47
C TYR A 68 21.03 9.33 -0.52
N GLY A 69 20.12 8.38 -0.74
CA GLY A 69 19.91 7.20 0.12
C GLY A 69 19.25 7.49 1.46
N HIS A 70 18.97 8.75 1.77
CA HIS A 70 18.34 9.19 3.02
C HIS A 70 17.82 10.63 2.89
N LEU A 71 17.00 11.05 3.86
CA LEU A 71 16.49 12.41 4.01
C LEU A 71 17.23 13.13 5.14
N SER A 72 18.28 13.88 4.80
CA SER A 72 19.01 14.66 5.80
C SER A 72 18.19 15.84 6.32
N ALA A 73 18.46 16.27 7.56
CA ALA A 73 17.84 17.46 8.14
C ALA A 73 18.04 18.73 7.29
N ALA A 74 19.18 18.83 6.58
CA ALA A 74 19.48 19.94 5.67
C ALA A 74 18.62 19.87 4.40
N HIS A 75 18.50 18.70 3.78
CA HIS A 75 17.65 18.49 2.59
C HIS A 75 16.18 18.72 2.90
N LEU A 76 15.67 18.26 4.04
CA LEU A 76 14.29 18.51 4.45
C LEU A 76 14.03 20.01 4.68
N ARG A 77 15.00 20.74 5.24
CA ARG A 77 14.91 22.20 5.43
C ARG A 77 14.95 22.95 4.10
N ALA A 78 15.80 22.51 3.17
CA ALA A 78 15.86 23.01 1.81
C ALA A 78 14.55 22.77 1.05
N LEU A 79 13.99 21.57 1.13
CA LEU A 79 12.71 21.22 0.50
C LEU A 79 11.56 22.06 1.05
N ALA A 80 11.51 22.28 2.37
CA ALA A 80 10.52 23.16 2.98
C ALA A 80 10.61 24.60 2.47
N GLU A 81 11.84 25.13 2.28
CA GLU A 81 12.03 26.45 1.67
C GLU A 81 11.53 26.49 0.22
N GLU A 82 11.97 25.52 -0.59
CA GLU A 82 11.70 25.44 -2.02
C GLU A 82 10.19 25.29 -2.31
N MET A 83 9.50 24.48 -1.52
CA MET A 83 8.05 24.28 -1.62
C MET A 83 7.22 25.34 -0.91
N ARG A 84 7.86 26.26 -0.16
CA ARG A 84 7.21 27.27 0.71
C ARG A 84 6.25 26.64 1.73
N MET A 85 6.65 25.50 2.29
CA MET A 85 5.93 24.77 3.33
C MET A 85 6.62 24.95 4.67
N SER A 86 5.92 24.71 5.77
CA SER A 86 6.59 24.71 7.07
C SER A 86 7.48 23.48 7.21
N MET A 87 8.63 23.65 7.86
CA MET A 87 9.52 22.54 8.20
C MET A 87 8.81 21.45 9.01
N ALA A 88 7.83 21.83 9.85
CA ALA A 88 7.05 20.89 10.63
C ALA A 88 6.19 19.99 9.74
N GLU A 89 5.47 20.57 8.77
CA GLU A 89 4.66 19.79 7.81
C GLU A 89 5.51 18.80 7.01
N VAL A 90 6.64 19.27 6.47
CA VAL A 90 7.57 18.41 5.71
C VAL A 90 8.12 17.28 6.57
N TYR A 91 8.53 17.58 7.80
CA TYR A 91 9.07 16.58 8.72
C TYR A 91 8.02 15.57 9.19
N GLU A 92 6.81 16.04 9.50
CA GLU A 92 5.70 15.16 9.90
C GLU A 92 5.28 14.20 8.79
N VAL A 93 5.33 14.63 7.53
CA VAL A 93 5.11 13.76 6.37
C VAL A 93 6.27 12.77 6.23
N ALA A 94 7.52 13.26 6.18
CA ALA A 94 8.69 12.40 6.00
C ALA A 94 8.79 11.28 7.05
N THR A 95 8.53 11.59 8.32
CA THR A 95 8.61 10.63 9.42
C THR A 95 7.41 9.69 9.58
N PHE A 96 6.32 9.92 8.83
CA PHE A 96 5.14 9.06 8.86
C PHE A 96 5.31 7.79 8.01
N TYR A 97 6.11 7.87 6.96
CA TYR A 97 6.27 6.83 5.95
C TYR A 97 7.52 6.00 6.22
N ALA A 98 7.39 4.67 6.26
CA ALA A 98 8.46 3.77 6.73
C ALA A 98 9.66 3.71 5.78
N HIS A 99 9.50 4.06 4.51
CA HIS A 99 10.57 3.96 3.51
C HIS A 99 11.45 5.20 3.42
N PHE A 100 11.13 6.26 4.17
CA PHE A 100 11.96 7.45 4.26
C PHE A 100 12.92 7.35 5.43
N ASP A 101 14.21 7.27 5.12
CA ASP A 101 15.28 7.25 6.12
C ASP A 101 15.60 8.68 6.57
N VAL A 102 14.90 9.18 7.58
CA VAL A 102 15.13 10.54 8.10
C VAL A 102 16.34 10.57 9.04
N VAL A 103 17.36 11.36 8.68
CA VAL A 103 18.61 11.50 9.44
C VAL A 103 18.73 12.89 10.06
N LYS A 104 18.85 12.96 11.39
CA LYS A 104 19.05 14.23 12.12
C LYS A 104 20.51 14.73 12.04
N GLU A 105 20.74 15.98 12.43
CA GLU A 105 22.03 16.70 12.27
C GLU A 105 23.26 15.95 12.84
N ASP A 106 23.08 15.13 13.88
CA ASP A 106 24.14 14.38 14.56
C ASP A 106 24.03 12.85 14.39
N GLU A 107 23.16 12.38 13.50
CA GLU A 107 22.95 10.95 13.23
C GLU A 107 23.82 10.47 12.06
N THR A 108 24.36 9.26 12.16
CA THR A 108 25.11 8.66 11.06
C THR A 108 24.13 8.18 9.99
N PRO A 109 24.33 8.54 8.71
CA PRO A 109 23.51 8.01 7.62
C PRO A 109 23.55 6.48 7.57
N PRO A 110 22.49 5.84 7.05
CA PRO A 110 22.50 4.40 6.87
C PRO A 110 23.63 3.97 5.91
N PRO A 111 24.13 2.73 6.05
CA PRO A 111 25.01 2.12 5.06
C PRO A 111 24.42 2.18 3.64
N ALA A 112 25.31 2.21 2.64
CA ALA A 112 24.93 2.34 1.24
C ALA A 112 24.02 1.20 0.75
N LEU A 113 24.16 0.01 1.34
CA LEU A 113 23.31 -1.13 1.03
C LEU A 113 22.33 -1.40 2.17
N THR A 114 21.04 -1.42 1.86
CA THR A 114 19.99 -1.87 2.79
C THR A 114 19.34 -3.13 2.24
N ILE A 115 19.31 -4.16 3.08
CA ILE A 115 18.60 -5.42 2.86
C ILE A 115 17.32 -5.38 3.70
N ARG A 116 16.18 -5.50 3.04
CA ARG A 116 14.87 -5.58 3.71
C ARG A 116 14.36 -7.01 3.66
N ILE A 117 14.01 -7.56 4.81
CA ILE A 117 13.52 -8.95 4.92
C ILE A 117 12.07 -8.91 5.35
N CYS A 118 11.21 -9.52 4.55
CA CYS A 118 9.79 -9.61 4.85
C CYS A 118 9.58 -10.44 6.12
N ASP A 119 8.84 -9.90 7.10
CA ASP A 119 8.54 -10.57 8.36
C ASP A 119 7.06 -10.97 8.51
N SER A 120 6.28 -10.84 7.44
CA SER A 120 4.89 -11.32 7.43
C SER A 120 4.79 -12.83 7.65
N LEU A 121 3.63 -13.30 8.11
CA LEU A 121 3.41 -14.68 8.56
C LEU A 121 3.97 -15.75 7.60
N ALA A 122 3.70 -15.65 6.30
CA ALA A 122 4.19 -16.62 5.32
C ALA A 122 5.74 -16.67 5.26
N CYS A 123 6.41 -15.52 5.34
CA CYS A 123 7.87 -15.43 5.35
C CYS A 123 8.45 -15.88 6.69
N GLU A 124 7.82 -15.54 7.82
CA GLU A 124 8.23 -16.01 9.14
C GLU A 124 8.16 -17.55 9.22
N MET A 125 7.05 -18.14 8.77
CA MET A 125 6.89 -19.60 8.67
C MET A 125 7.92 -20.26 7.73
N ALA A 126 8.38 -19.54 6.71
CA ALA A 126 9.40 -20.00 5.78
C ALA A 126 10.84 -19.76 6.28
N GLY A 127 11.03 -19.22 7.49
CA GLY A 127 12.34 -19.06 8.12
C GLY A 127 12.98 -17.68 7.98
N ALA A 128 12.21 -16.63 7.67
CA ALA A 128 12.75 -15.27 7.50
C ALA A 128 13.55 -14.75 8.69
N GLN A 129 13.17 -15.09 9.94
CA GLN A 129 13.92 -14.67 11.13
C GLN A 129 15.30 -15.35 11.25
N ALA A 130 15.38 -16.62 10.84
CA ALA A 130 16.65 -17.34 10.80
C ALA A 130 17.55 -16.78 9.70
N LEU A 131 17.00 -16.49 8.52
CA LEU A 131 17.72 -15.84 7.43
C LEU A 131 18.24 -14.45 7.85
N LYS A 132 17.41 -13.65 8.52
CA LYS A 132 17.82 -12.35 9.05
C LYS A 132 19.00 -12.47 10.00
N SER A 133 18.92 -13.38 10.97
CA SER A 133 19.98 -13.58 11.95
C SER A 133 21.29 -14.00 11.26
N ALA A 134 21.21 -14.92 10.28
CA ALA A 134 22.37 -15.35 9.52
C ALA A 134 23.03 -14.22 8.70
N LEU A 135 22.23 -13.30 8.15
CA LEU A 135 22.73 -12.14 7.41
C LEU A 135 23.38 -11.12 8.34
N GLU A 136 22.80 -10.87 9.52
CA GLU A 136 23.38 -9.97 10.52
C GLU A 136 24.69 -10.50 11.09
N ASP A 137 24.82 -11.83 11.25
CA ASP A 137 26.05 -12.46 11.71
C ASP A 137 27.13 -12.54 10.62
N GLY A 138 26.72 -12.59 9.33
CA GLY A 138 27.60 -12.83 8.19
C GLY A 138 28.09 -11.58 7.45
N LEU A 139 27.41 -10.44 7.60
CA LEU A 139 27.71 -9.19 6.86
C LEU A 139 28.28 -8.11 7.78
N ASP A 140 29.12 -7.22 7.24
CA ASP A 140 29.63 -6.07 7.98
C ASP A 140 28.53 -5.00 8.12
N ALA A 141 28.12 -4.74 9.37
CA ALA A 141 27.10 -3.74 9.69
C ALA A 141 27.48 -2.30 9.31
N ALA A 142 28.76 -2.01 9.07
CA ALA A 142 29.22 -0.73 8.55
C ALA A 142 28.96 -0.57 7.05
N GLU A 143 28.84 -1.67 6.31
CA GLU A 143 28.65 -1.69 4.85
C GLU A 143 27.21 -2.04 4.46
N VAL A 144 26.56 -2.91 5.24
CA VAL A 144 25.22 -3.43 4.95
C VAL A 144 24.31 -3.30 6.16
N ARG A 145 23.15 -2.68 5.95
CA ARG A 145 22.07 -2.60 6.94
C ARG A 145 21.00 -3.65 6.65
N VAL A 146 20.74 -4.54 7.60
CA VAL A 146 19.65 -5.53 7.49
C VAL A 146 18.47 -5.07 8.36
N VAL A 147 17.31 -4.87 7.73
CA VAL A 147 16.07 -4.45 8.42
C VAL A 147 14.93 -5.40 8.13
N ARG A 148 13.96 -5.41 9.05
CA ARG A 148 12.65 -6.02 8.79
C ARG A 148 11.83 -5.08 7.92
N ALA A 149 10.95 -5.66 7.12
CA ALA A 149 9.96 -4.93 6.36
C ALA A 149 8.62 -5.67 6.38
N PRO A 150 7.50 -4.92 6.29
CA PRO A 150 6.18 -5.50 6.17
C PRO A 150 6.04 -6.31 4.88
N CYS A 151 4.87 -6.89 4.65
CA CYS A 151 4.61 -7.75 3.50
C CYS A 151 4.90 -7.06 2.16
N MET A 152 5.89 -7.55 1.41
CA MET A 152 6.27 -7.05 0.07
C MET A 152 5.41 -7.63 -1.08
N GLY A 153 4.27 -8.27 -0.78
CA GLY A 153 3.40 -8.88 -1.80
C GLY A 153 4.01 -10.09 -2.51
N ARG A 154 4.94 -10.80 -1.87
CA ARG A 154 5.67 -11.96 -2.43
C ARG A 154 5.50 -13.23 -1.60
N CYS A 155 4.35 -13.39 -0.95
CA CYS A 155 4.10 -14.52 -0.05
C CYS A 155 4.08 -15.89 -0.76
N ASP A 156 3.88 -15.91 -2.08
CA ASP A 156 3.99 -17.10 -2.93
C ASP A 156 5.43 -17.59 -3.13
N THR A 157 6.42 -16.74 -2.87
CA THR A 157 7.85 -17.03 -3.01
C THR A 157 8.61 -16.83 -1.70
N ALA A 158 7.92 -17.00 -0.58
CA ALA A 158 8.48 -16.84 0.76
C ALA A 158 9.66 -17.81 1.04
N PRO A 159 10.68 -17.39 1.83
CA PRO A 159 10.85 -16.05 2.37
C PRO A 159 11.29 -15.07 1.27
N ALA A 160 10.72 -13.86 1.29
CA ALA A 160 11.02 -12.80 0.34
C ALA A 160 11.92 -11.73 0.97
N LEU A 161 12.81 -11.17 0.16
CA LEU A 161 13.81 -10.20 0.57
C LEU A 161 14.07 -9.21 -0.57
N GLU A 162 14.33 -7.95 -0.23
CA GLU A 162 14.70 -6.88 -1.17
C GLU A 162 16.12 -6.37 -0.88
N ILE A 163 16.93 -6.19 -1.92
CA ILE A 163 18.25 -5.56 -1.89
C ILE A 163 18.25 -4.41 -2.88
N GLY A 164 18.28 -3.16 -2.39
CA GLY A 164 17.98 -2.00 -3.23
C GLY A 164 16.55 -2.08 -3.75
N HIS A 165 16.38 -2.38 -5.04
CA HIS A 165 15.08 -2.69 -5.67
C HIS A 165 15.05 -4.04 -6.39
N ASN A 166 16.04 -4.90 -6.11
CA ASN A 166 16.06 -6.28 -6.58
C ASN A 166 15.43 -7.21 -5.53
N PHE A 167 14.52 -8.07 -5.94
CA PHE A 167 13.91 -9.06 -5.03
C PHE A 167 14.56 -10.42 -5.17
N VAL A 168 14.86 -11.02 -4.02
CA VAL A 168 15.33 -12.40 -3.94
C VAL A 168 14.17 -13.29 -3.50
N ASP A 169 13.61 -14.00 -4.47
CA ASP A 169 12.53 -14.97 -4.24
C ASP A 169 13.09 -16.29 -3.67
N ASN A 170 12.34 -16.91 -2.75
CA ASN A 170 12.74 -18.10 -1.98
C ASN A 170 14.16 -17.90 -1.41
N ALA A 171 14.34 -16.80 -0.69
CA ALA A 171 15.65 -16.29 -0.30
C ALA A 171 16.42 -17.29 0.57
N THR A 172 17.71 -17.43 0.26
CA THR A 172 18.71 -18.17 1.03
C THR A 172 19.94 -17.28 1.17
N LEU A 173 20.80 -17.57 2.16
CA LEU A 173 22.05 -16.83 2.35
C LEU A 173 22.89 -16.81 1.06
N GLU A 174 23.06 -17.97 0.43
CA GLU A 174 23.80 -18.12 -0.84
C GLU A 174 23.26 -17.22 -1.97
N LYS A 175 21.93 -17.16 -2.14
CA LYS A 175 21.32 -16.30 -3.17
C LYS A 175 21.54 -14.81 -2.87
N VAL A 176 21.45 -14.44 -1.60
CA VAL A 176 21.65 -13.06 -1.15
C VAL A 176 23.10 -12.64 -1.37
N GLU A 177 24.07 -13.47 -0.96
CA GLU A 177 25.50 -13.25 -1.20
C GLU A 177 25.79 -13.11 -2.70
N ALA A 178 25.22 -13.96 -3.55
CA ALA A 178 25.38 -13.87 -5.00
C ALA A 178 24.89 -12.53 -5.59
N VAL A 179 23.78 -11.99 -5.07
CA VAL A 179 23.26 -10.67 -5.49
C VAL A 179 24.16 -9.53 -5.01
N ILE A 180 24.67 -9.61 -3.78
CA ILE A 180 25.61 -8.64 -3.22
C ILE A 180 26.91 -8.63 -4.05
N ASP A 181 27.48 -9.80 -4.31
CA ASP A 181 28.71 -9.96 -5.10
C ASP A 181 28.57 -9.44 -6.53
N ALA A 182 27.38 -9.58 -7.12
CA ALA A 182 27.05 -9.04 -8.43
C ALA A 182 26.81 -7.53 -8.43
N GLY A 183 26.59 -6.90 -7.28
CA GLY A 183 26.13 -5.51 -7.17
C GLY A 183 24.75 -5.30 -7.81
N ASP A 184 23.93 -6.33 -7.85
CA ASP A 184 22.66 -6.32 -8.59
C ASP A 184 21.52 -5.80 -7.71
N THR A 185 21.45 -4.47 -7.56
CA THR A 185 20.47 -3.79 -6.69
C THR A 185 19.34 -3.10 -7.46
N HIS A 186 19.24 -3.34 -8.77
CA HIS A 186 18.35 -2.59 -9.66
C HIS A 186 17.04 -3.35 -9.96
N VAL A 187 16.09 -2.63 -10.54
CA VAL A 187 14.78 -3.19 -10.91
C VAL A 187 14.92 -4.09 -12.13
N HIS A 188 14.43 -5.32 -12.02
CA HIS A 188 14.26 -6.25 -13.13
C HIS A 188 12.81 -6.30 -13.58
N LEU A 189 12.52 -5.85 -14.81
CA LEU A 189 11.18 -5.94 -15.37
C LEU A 189 10.84 -7.41 -15.69
N PRO A 190 9.65 -7.90 -15.30
CA PRO A 190 9.18 -9.21 -15.73
C PRO A 190 8.82 -9.20 -17.22
N ASP A 191 8.65 -10.39 -17.81
CA ASP A 191 7.96 -10.51 -19.10
C ASP A 191 6.45 -10.26 -18.88
N TYR A 192 5.88 -9.30 -19.60
CA TYR A 192 4.46 -8.94 -19.51
C TYR A 192 3.87 -8.59 -20.88
N GLU A 193 2.54 -8.56 -20.97
CA GLU A 193 1.79 -8.12 -22.15
C GLU A 193 1.90 -6.60 -22.30
N VAL A 194 2.73 -6.15 -23.26
CA VAL A 194 2.94 -4.74 -23.57
C VAL A 194 1.77 -4.12 -24.33
N PHE A 195 1.70 -2.79 -24.38
CA PHE A 195 0.63 -2.05 -25.06
C PHE A 195 0.32 -2.55 -26.48
N SER A 196 1.35 -2.77 -27.31
CA SER A 196 1.16 -3.17 -28.71
C SER A 196 0.47 -4.53 -28.86
N ASP A 197 0.79 -5.46 -27.96
CA ASP A 197 0.24 -6.82 -27.99
C ASP A 197 -1.23 -6.80 -27.57
N TYR A 198 -1.54 -6.04 -26.51
CA TYR A 198 -2.91 -5.85 -26.05
C TYR A 198 -3.80 -5.19 -27.11
N VAL A 199 -3.32 -4.12 -27.75
CA VAL A 199 -4.03 -3.47 -28.87
C VAL A 199 -4.20 -4.42 -30.06
N GLY A 200 -3.16 -5.19 -30.40
CA GLY A 200 -3.20 -6.19 -31.47
C GLY A 200 -4.27 -7.27 -31.26
N ALA A 201 -4.64 -7.55 -30.01
CA ALA A 201 -5.72 -8.46 -29.63
C ALA A 201 -7.11 -7.78 -29.52
N GLY A 202 -7.25 -6.53 -29.97
CA GLY A 202 -8.48 -5.74 -29.88
C GLY A 202 -8.65 -5.02 -28.54
N GLY A 203 -7.57 -4.77 -27.79
CA GLY A 203 -7.56 -3.92 -26.60
C GLY A 203 -8.05 -2.51 -26.90
N TYR A 204 -8.78 -1.89 -25.97
CA TYR A 204 -9.31 -0.52 -26.07
C TYR A 204 -10.42 -0.25 -27.11
N GLU A 205 -10.81 -1.22 -27.93
CA GLU A 205 -11.95 -1.08 -28.86
C GLU A 205 -13.29 -0.83 -28.13
N THR A 206 -13.50 -1.53 -27.00
CA THR A 206 -14.68 -1.35 -26.16
C THR A 206 -14.69 0.04 -25.54
N LEU A 207 -13.58 0.49 -24.95
CA LEU A 207 -13.43 1.85 -24.44
C LEU A 207 -13.75 2.90 -25.52
N THR A 208 -13.24 2.71 -26.74
CA THR A 208 -13.44 3.64 -27.86
C THR A 208 -14.92 3.72 -28.26
N THR A 209 -15.60 2.58 -28.32
CA THR A 209 -17.05 2.51 -28.59
C THR A 209 -17.85 3.23 -27.50
N LEU A 210 -17.51 3.00 -26.23
CA LEU A 210 -18.18 3.65 -25.09
C LEU A 210 -17.99 5.16 -25.10
N ARG A 211 -16.78 5.67 -25.39
CA ARG A 211 -16.53 7.11 -25.49
C ARG A 211 -17.33 7.79 -26.61
N ASN A 212 -17.57 7.09 -27.72
CA ASN A 212 -18.28 7.65 -28.86
C ASN A 212 -19.81 7.67 -28.69
N SER A 213 -20.38 6.60 -28.12
CA SER A 213 -21.85 6.44 -28.07
C SER A 213 -22.35 5.58 -26.92
N GLY A 214 -21.53 5.35 -25.90
CA GLY A 214 -21.88 4.51 -24.75
C GLY A 214 -22.86 5.18 -23.80
N ASP A 215 -23.59 4.35 -23.06
CA ASP A 215 -24.42 4.76 -21.93
C ASP A 215 -23.80 4.23 -20.63
N TRP A 216 -23.38 5.13 -19.75
CA TRP A 216 -22.72 4.77 -18.50
C TRP A 216 -23.68 4.06 -17.53
N GLU A 217 -24.99 4.34 -17.59
CA GLU A 217 -25.99 3.66 -16.75
C GLU A 217 -26.16 2.21 -17.21
N ALA A 218 -26.18 1.96 -18.53
CA ALA A 218 -26.22 0.61 -19.07
C ALA A 218 -24.97 -0.21 -18.67
N VAL A 219 -23.78 0.38 -18.70
CA VAL A 219 -22.55 -0.29 -18.24
C VAL A 219 -22.61 -0.54 -16.73
N GLN A 220 -23.10 0.43 -15.94
CA GLN A 220 -23.30 0.26 -14.51
C GLN A 220 -24.23 -0.94 -14.22
N ASP A 221 -25.33 -1.06 -14.94
CA ASP A 221 -26.30 -2.14 -14.78
C ASP A 221 -25.70 -3.50 -15.16
N GLN A 222 -24.88 -3.57 -16.21
CA GLN A 222 -24.13 -4.78 -16.55
C GLN A 222 -23.17 -5.21 -15.44
N LEU A 223 -22.46 -4.28 -14.81
CA LEU A 223 -21.57 -4.59 -13.68
C LEU A 223 -22.35 -5.09 -12.45
N LEU A 224 -23.54 -4.54 -12.21
CA LEU A 224 -24.42 -4.98 -11.14
C LEU A 224 -25.01 -6.36 -11.42
N GLU A 225 -25.41 -6.64 -12.66
CA GLU A 225 -25.87 -7.96 -13.12
C GLU A 225 -24.75 -9.01 -13.00
N ALA A 226 -23.53 -8.64 -13.35
CA ALA A 226 -22.34 -9.48 -13.21
C ALA A 226 -21.99 -9.77 -11.74
N GLY A 227 -22.49 -8.95 -10.81
CA GLY A 227 -22.19 -9.06 -9.39
C GLY A 227 -20.80 -8.53 -9.01
N VAL A 228 -20.24 -7.60 -9.80
CA VAL A 228 -18.92 -7.02 -9.51
C VAL A 228 -18.97 -6.23 -8.20
N ARG A 229 -18.13 -6.63 -7.25
CA ARG A 229 -17.93 -5.99 -5.95
C ARG A 229 -16.54 -5.36 -5.86
N GLY A 230 -16.33 -4.50 -4.87
CA GLY A 230 -15.01 -3.98 -4.54
C GLY A 230 -14.14 -5.07 -3.91
N LEU A 231 -13.13 -5.51 -4.67
CA LEU A 231 -12.25 -6.64 -4.33
C LEU A 231 -10.99 -6.24 -3.53
N GLY A 232 -10.99 -5.02 -2.98
CA GLY A 232 -10.01 -4.58 -1.99
C GLY A 232 -10.36 -4.96 -0.55
N GLY A 233 -11.49 -5.65 -0.32
CA GLY A 233 -11.86 -6.21 0.99
C GLY A 233 -13.27 -5.87 1.49
N ALA A 234 -13.76 -4.66 1.25
CA ALA A 234 -15.07 -4.22 1.76
C ALA A 234 -16.28 -4.85 1.03
N GLY A 235 -16.09 -5.37 -0.20
CA GLY A 235 -17.15 -6.09 -0.93
C GLY A 235 -18.34 -5.23 -1.37
N PHE A 236 -18.21 -3.90 -1.43
CA PHE A 236 -19.30 -3.01 -1.84
C PHE A 236 -19.62 -3.14 -3.35
N PRO A 237 -20.89 -3.13 -3.79
CA PRO A 237 -21.23 -3.23 -5.21
C PRO A 237 -20.61 -2.12 -6.07
N SER A 238 -19.76 -2.48 -7.02
CA SER A 238 -18.90 -1.52 -7.74
C SER A 238 -19.69 -0.55 -8.60
N GLY A 239 -20.73 -1.04 -9.30
CA GLY A 239 -21.60 -0.17 -10.12
C GLY A 239 -22.28 0.93 -9.30
N LYS A 240 -22.75 0.62 -8.08
CA LYS A 240 -23.42 1.64 -7.24
C LYS A 240 -22.52 2.82 -6.87
N LYS A 241 -21.20 2.60 -6.74
CA LYS A 241 -20.25 3.70 -6.47
C LYS A 241 -20.25 4.73 -7.60
N TRP A 242 -20.45 4.32 -8.85
CA TRP A 242 -20.43 5.22 -10.00
C TRP A 242 -21.57 6.22 -9.92
N GLY A 243 -22.80 5.76 -9.71
CA GLY A 243 -23.96 6.63 -9.51
C GLY A 243 -23.78 7.60 -8.34
N PHE A 244 -23.19 7.17 -7.22
CA PHE A 244 -22.92 8.07 -6.08
C PHE A 244 -21.95 9.20 -6.43
N VAL A 245 -20.91 8.93 -7.19
CA VAL A 245 -19.95 9.96 -7.62
C VAL A 245 -20.58 10.86 -8.68
N ARG A 246 -21.24 10.27 -9.68
CA ARG A 246 -21.86 11.00 -10.80
C ARG A 246 -22.98 11.96 -10.34
N ALA A 247 -23.68 11.62 -9.27
CA ALA A 247 -24.71 12.46 -8.65
C ALA A 247 -24.17 13.78 -8.05
N ASN A 248 -22.87 13.88 -7.80
CA ASN A 248 -22.24 15.12 -7.33
C ASN A 248 -21.78 16.01 -8.49
N PRO A 249 -21.78 17.34 -8.34
CA PRO A 249 -21.27 18.25 -9.37
C PRO A 249 -19.75 18.11 -9.57
N GLY A 250 -19.29 18.23 -10.82
CA GLY A 250 -17.87 18.21 -11.16
C GLY A 250 -17.09 19.46 -10.73
N PRO A 251 -15.75 19.49 -10.92
CA PRO A 251 -14.92 18.44 -11.51
C PRO A 251 -14.88 17.18 -10.64
N ARG A 252 -14.82 16.01 -11.26
CA ARG A 252 -14.76 14.70 -10.58
C ARG A 252 -13.41 14.04 -10.85
N TYR A 253 -12.95 13.24 -9.90
CA TYR A 253 -11.69 12.50 -10.03
C TYR A 253 -11.90 11.01 -9.80
N MET A 254 -10.88 10.24 -10.17
CA MET A 254 -10.77 8.85 -9.82
C MET A 254 -9.44 8.62 -9.09
N ALA A 255 -9.49 7.83 -8.03
CA ALA A 255 -8.31 7.28 -7.39
C ALA A 255 -8.32 5.75 -7.59
N VAL A 256 -7.19 5.20 -7.98
CA VAL A 256 -6.98 3.77 -8.02
C VAL A 256 -6.08 3.39 -6.87
N ASN A 257 -6.57 2.44 -6.07
CA ASN A 257 -5.85 1.89 -4.94
C ASN A 257 -5.04 0.66 -5.38
N GLY A 258 -3.74 0.87 -5.59
CA GLY A 258 -2.72 -0.16 -5.75
C GLY A 258 -1.91 -0.41 -4.47
N ASP A 259 -2.32 0.12 -3.32
CA ASP A 259 -1.64 -0.14 -2.05
C ASP A 259 -2.04 -1.52 -1.51
N GLU A 260 -1.58 -2.57 -2.20
CA GLU A 260 -1.81 -3.98 -1.86
C GLU A 260 -0.97 -4.37 -0.62
N GLY A 261 -1.24 -3.72 0.51
CA GLY A 261 -0.46 -3.84 1.75
C GLY A 261 -0.90 -4.97 2.67
N GLU A 262 -2.13 -5.51 2.52
CA GLU A 262 -2.65 -6.58 3.39
C GLU A 262 -1.75 -7.84 3.25
N PRO A 263 -1.08 -8.28 4.34
CA PRO A 263 -0.15 -9.40 4.28
C PRO A 263 -0.75 -10.69 3.72
N GLY A 264 -0.03 -11.33 2.80
CA GLY A 264 -0.51 -12.49 2.05
C GLY A 264 -1.19 -12.17 0.73
N THR A 265 -1.51 -10.90 0.45
CA THR A 265 -2.13 -10.49 -0.82
C THR A 265 -1.06 -10.18 -1.87
N PHE A 266 -1.24 -10.71 -3.09
CA PHE A 266 -0.34 -10.45 -4.23
C PHE A 266 -1.06 -10.56 -5.58
N LYS A 267 -2.39 -10.55 -5.59
CA LYS A 267 -3.22 -10.71 -6.79
C LYS A 267 -3.12 -9.48 -7.70
N ASP A 268 -3.05 -8.28 -7.12
CA ASP A 268 -2.96 -7.03 -7.88
C ASP A 268 -1.59 -6.94 -8.53
N ARG A 269 -0.51 -7.23 -7.79
CA ARG A 269 0.83 -7.42 -8.37
C ARG A 269 0.81 -8.44 -9.49
N TRP A 270 0.19 -9.60 -9.27
CA TRP A 270 0.16 -10.69 -10.23
C TRP A 270 -0.44 -10.25 -11.57
N TYR A 271 -1.54 -9.49 -11.55
CA TYR A 271 -2.16 -8.93 -12.75
C TYR A 271 -1.30 -7.83 -13.39
N LEU A 272 -0.76 -6.90 -12.60
CA LEU A 272 0.02 -5.77 -13.11
C LEU A 272 1.34 -6.21 -13.76
N GLU A 273 2.01 -7.23 -13.20
CA GLU A 273 3.24 -7.79 -13.74
C GLU A 273 3.04 -8.70 -14.97
N ARG A 274 1.79 -8.92 -15.44
CA ARG A 274 1.49 -9.86 -16.54
C ARG A 274 0.60 -9.26 -17.62
N VAL A 275 -0.52 -8.68 -17.21
CA VAL A 275 -1.60 -8.17 -18.10
C VAL A 275 -2.05 -6.77 -17.66
N PRO A 276 -1.13 -5.79 -17.56
CA PRO A 276 -1.44 -4.47 -17.01
C PRO A 276 -2.54 -3.74 -17.78
N HIS A 277 -2.62 -3.95 -19.10
CA HIS A 277 -3.59 -3.24 -19.95
C HIS A 277 -5.04 -3.66 -19.71
N GLN A 278 -5.29 -4.89 -19.25
CA GLN A 278 -6.65 -5.28 -18.87
C GLN A 278 -7.15 -4.48 -17.66
N PHE A 279 -6.27 -4.15 -16.71
CA PHE A 279 -6.60 -3.22 -15.64
C PHE A 279 -6.74 -1.78 -16.18
N LEU A 280 -5.79 -1.31 -16.99
CA LEU A 280 -5.78 0.08 -17.50
C LEU A 280 -7.01 0.39 -18.36
N GLU A 281 -7.48 -0.53 -19.22
CA GLU A 281 -8.71 -0.34 -19.99
C GLU A 281 -9.92 -0.15 -19.06
N GLY A 282 -10.04 -0.96 -18.01
CA GLY A 282 -11.14 -0.92 -17.05
C GLY A 282 -11.11 0.33 -16.19
N MET A 283 -9.91 0.80 -15.83
CA MET A 283 -9.69 2.09 -15.21
C MET A 283 -10.24 3.22 -16.09
N LEU A 284 -9.92 3.22 -17.39
CA LEU A 284 -10.39 4.24 -18.32
C LEU A 284 -11.90 4.17 -18.59
N ILE A 285 -12.48 2.96 -18.62
CA ILE A 285 -13.93 2.77 -18.71
C ILE A 285 -14.63 3.35 -17.47
N ALA A 286 -14.13 3.03 -16.28
CA ALA A 286 -14.68 3.55 -15.03
C ALA A 286 -14.54 5.08 -14.95
N ALA A 287 -13.38 5.62 -15.34
CA ALA A 287 -13.13 7.05 -15.38
C ALA A 287 -14.08 7.78 -16.35
N TRP A 288 -14.31 7.24 -17.54
CA TRP A 288 -15.33 7.72 -18.49
C TRP A 288 -16.73 7.68 -17.88
N ALA A 289 -17.09 6.56 -17.23
CA ALA A 289 -18.41 6.36 -16.63
C ALA A 289 -18.69 7.29 -15.44
N VAL A 290 -17.67 7.91 -14.83
CA VAL A 290 -17.85 8.97 -13.81
C VAL A 290 -17.42 10.37 -14.27
N GLU A 291 -17.03 10.58 -15.52
CA GLU A 291 -16.61 11.90 -16.02
C GLU A 291 -15.39 12.41 -15.23
N ALA A 292 -14.48 11.48 -14.89
CA ALA A 292 -13.26 11.84 -14.17
C ALA A 292 -12.36 12.68 -15.10
N GLU A 293 -12.07 13.91 -14.68
CA GLU A 293 -11.14 14.79 -15.39
C GLU A 293 -9.67 14.37 -15.20
N LYS A 294 -9.41 13.56 -14.17
CA LYS A 294 -8.09 13.07 -13.83
C LYS A 294 -8.17 11.76 -13.05
N VAL A 295 -7.21 10.88 -13.29
CA VAL A 295 -7.02 9.62 -12.55
C VAL A 295 -5.73 9.68 -11.76
N PHE A 296 -5.79 9.41 -10.46
CA PHE A 296 -4.63 9.25 -9.59
C PHE A 296 -4.43 7.76 -9.34
N LEU A 297 -3.35 7.20 -9.88
CA LEU A 297 -2.98 5.80 -9.68
C LEU A 297 -1.99 5.73 -8.52
N TYR A 298 -2.48 5.42 -7.32
CA TYR A 298 -1.64 5.33 -6.13
C TYR A 298 -1.06 3.91 -6.02
N MET A 299 0.26 3.83 -5.96
CA MET A 299 0.98 2.59 -6.16
C MET A 299 2.07 2.44 -5.11
N ARG A 300 2.02 1.35 -4.33
CA ARG A 300 2.94 1.10 -3.23
C ARG A 300 4.40 1.06 -3.68
N ASP A 301 5.30 1.42 -2.77
CA ASP A 301 6.74 1.52 -3.06
C ASP A 301 7.39 0.17 -3.30
N GLU A 302 6.88 -0.86 -2.61
CA GLU A 302 7.39 -2.23 -2.64
C GLU A 302 7.20 -2.91 -4.00
N TYR A 303 6.53 -2.27 -4.96
CA TYR A 303 6.39 -2.76 -6.34
C TYR A 303 7.17 -1.90 -7.34
N PRO A 304 8.51 -1.81 -7.25
CA PRO A 304 9.32 -1.01 -8.15
C PRO A 304 9.24 -1.50 -9.61
N GLN A 305 9.06 -2.81 -9.83
CA GLN A 305 8.80 -3.38 -11.17
C GLN A 305 7.51 -2.84 -11.78
N VAL A 306 6.43 -2.82 -10.98
CA VAL A 306 5.12 -2.32 -11.40
C VAL A 306 5.16 -0.82 -11.65
N LEU A 307 5.84 -0.05 -10.79
CA LEU A 307 6.04 1.38 -11.01
C LEU A 307 6.80 1.65 -12.32
N ALA A 308 7.84 0.87 -12.61
CA ALA A 308 8.62 1.01 -13.83
C ALA A 308 7.80 0.67 -15.09
N LEU A 309 7.11 -0.48 -15.12
CA LEU A 309 6.27 -0.85 -16.28
C LEU A 309 5.09 0.12 -16.45
N LEU A 310 4.44 0.58 -15.36
CA LEU A 310 3.32 1.51 -15.47
C LEU A 310 3.75 2.85 -16.06
N ARG A 311 4.96 3.35 -15.76
CA ARG A 311 5.49 4.56 -16.39
C ARG A 311 5.64 4.39 -17.91
N ILE A 312 6.11 3.22 -18.36
CA ILE A 312 6.26 2.89 -19.78
C ILE A 312 4.88 2.81 -20.44
N GLU A 313 3.96 2.04 -19.87
CA GLU A 313 2.65 1.80 -20.50
C GLU A 313 1.71 3.01 -20.43
N ILE A 314 1.80 3.85 -19.40
CA ILE A 314 1.07 5.13 -19.35
C ILE A 314 1.57 6.05 -20.46
N ALA A 315 2.90 6.15 -20.67
CA ALA A 315 3.45 6.95 -21.76
C ALA A 315 3.00 6.41 -23.14
N ALA A 316 2.90 5.09 -23.30
CA ALA A 316 2.36 4.49 -24.53
C ALA A 316 0.89 4.86 -24.78
N LEU A 317 0.06 4.93 -23.73
CA LEU A 317 -1.33 5.39 -23.83
C LEU A 317 -1.42 6.87 -24.24
N GLU A 318 -0.52 7.71 -23.73
CA GLU A 318 -0.42 9.13 -24.09
C GLU A 318 0.04 9.30 -25.54
N GLU A 319 1.07 8.57 -25.98
CA GLU A 319 1.58 8.61 -27.35
C GLU A 319 0.54 8.12 -28.38
N ALA A 320 -0.25 7.11 -28.02
CA ALA A 320 -1.36 6.61 -28.83
C ALA A 320 -2.57 7.55 -28.88
N GLY A 321 -2.60 8.63 -28.08
CA GLY A 321 -3.73 9.55 -27.98
C GLY A 321 -4.98 8.95 -27.31
N LEU A 322 -4.83 7.85 -26.56
CA LEU A 322 -5.92 7.27 -25.79
C LEU A 322 -6.22 8.07 -24.51
N VAL A 323 -5.23 8.80 -24.01
CA VAL A 323 -5.36 9.75 -22.90
C VAL A 323 -4.51 10.98 -23.19
N GLU A 324 -4.90 12.13 -22.63
CA GLU A 324 -4.06 13.33 -22.69
C GLU A 324 -2.85 13.19 -21.75
N PRO A 325 -1.69 13.79 -22.08
CA PRO A 325 -0.53 13.81 -21.20
C PRO A 325 -0.86 14.33 -19.80
N GLY A 326 -0.54 13.53 -18.77
CA GLY A 326 -0.80 13.84 -17.37
C GLY A 326 -2.24 13.60 -16.89
N TYR A 327 -3.09 12.98 -17.71
CA TYR A 327 -4.43 12.52 -17.31
C TYR A 327 -4.35 11.41 -16.25
N ILE A 328 -3.39 10.50 -16.39
CA ILE A 328 -3.05 9.47 -15.39
C ILE A 328 -1.85 9.98 -14.58
N ASP A 329 -2.07 10.24 -13.30
CA ASP A 329 -1.05 10.72 -12.36
C ASP A 329 -0.66 9.56 -11.44
N LEU A 330 0.44 8.88 -11.81
CA LEU A 330 1.01 7.79 -11.05
C LEU A 330 1.69 8.35 -9.79
N ARG A 331 1.18 7.98 -8.62
CA ARG A 331 1.69 8.37 -7.30
C ARG A 331 2.38 7.21 -6.63
N ARG A 332 3.61 7.44 -6.18
CA ARG A 332 4.42 6.48 -5.44
C ARG A 332 4.09 6.61 -3.95
N GLY A 333 3.65 5.52 -3.34
CA GLY A 333 3.54 5.40 -1.88
C GLY A 333 4.92 5.26 -1.24
N ALA A 334 4.98 5.24 0.10
CA ALA A 334 6.26 5.21 0.82
C ALA A 334 6.25 4.26 2.05
N GLY A 335 5.59 3.10 1.91
CA GLY A 335 5.56 2.05 2.95
C GLY A 335 4.68 2.41 4.14
N ALA A 336 3.36 2.43 3.94
CA ALA A 336 2.38 2.63 5.01
C ALA A 336 1.07 1.89 4.70
N TYR A 337 0.83 0.73 5.32
CA TYR A 337 -0.35 -0.12 5.08
C TYR A 337 -1.68 0.63 5.23
N ILE A 338 -1.74 1.59 6.15
CA ILE A 338 -2.93 2.41 6.36
C ILE A 338 -3.35 3.19 5.11
N CYS A 339 -2.42 3.47 4.17
CA CYS A 339 -2.74 4.11 2.90
C CYS A 339 -3.57 3.22 1.96
N GLY A 340 -3.76 1.93 2.27
CA GLY A 340 -4.76 1.08 1.63
C GLY A 340 -6.20 1.45 2.01
N GLU A 341 -6.41 2.23 3.08
CA GLU A 341 -7.72 2.81 3.41
C GLU A 341 -8.05 3.97 2.46
N GLU A 342 -9.27 4.00 1.92
CA GLU A 342 -9.66 4.90 0.81
C GLU A 342 -9.35 6.39 1.09
N SER A 343 -9.54 6.86 2.32
CA SER A 343 -9.33 8.27 2.67
C SER A 343 -7.89 8.59 3.10
N ALA A 344 -7.19 7.64 3.71
CA ALA A 344 -5.76 7.74 3.99
C ALA A 344 -4.94 7.81 2.70
N MET A 345 -5.28 6.99 1.69
CA MET A 345 -4.71 7.07 0.34
C MET A 345 -4.84 8.48 -0.24
N ILE A 346 -6.01 9.10 -0.09
CA ILE A 346 -6.28 10.44 -0.60
C ILE A 346 -5.43 11.48 0.14
N GLU A 347 -5.26 11.38 1.46
CA GLU A 347 -4.34 12.26 2.19
C GLU A 347 -2.90 12.12 1.68
N SER A 348 -2.46 10.89 1.37
CA SER A 348 -1.15 10.65 0.78
C SER A 348 -1.00 11.26 -0.63
N ILE A 349 -1.98 11.07 -1.51
CA ILE A 349 -2.05 11.71 -2.83
C ILE A 349 -1.99 13.24 -2.71
N GLU A 350 -2.56 13.81 -1.63
CA GLU A 350 -2.54 15.24 -1.33
C GLU A 350 -1.24 15.71 -0.65
N GLY A 351 -0.22 14.86 -0.54
CA GLY A 351 1.10 15.18 0.01
C GLY A 351 1.13 15.27 1.54
N LYS A 352 0.19 14.63 2.23
CA LYS A 352 0.05 14.66 3.69
C LYS A 352 0.31 13.27 4.29
N ARG A 353 0.33 13.18 5.61
CA ARG A 353 0.30 11.89 6.32
C ARG A 353 -0.99 11.13 5.96
N GLY A 354 -0.88 9.83 5.68
CA GLY A 354 -1.99 8.93 5.37
C GLY A 354 -2.90 8.62 6.57
N MET A 355 -3.46 9.64 7.22
CA MET A 355 -4.37 9.47 8.35
C MET A 355 -5.82 9.42 7.84
N PRO A 356 -6.61 8.38 8.18
CA PRO A 356 -8.00 8.28 7.75
C PRO A 356 -8.84 9.50 8.13
N ARG A 357 -9.66 9.96 7.19
CA ARG A 357 -10.62 11.06 7.40
C ARG A 357 -11.81 10.59 8.23
N HIS A 358 -12.33 11.48 9.07
CA HIS A 358 -13.62 11.24 9.72
C HIS A 358 -14.74 11.23 8.69
N ARG A 359 -15.60 10.21 8.77
CA ARG A 359 -16.80 10.06 7.92
C ARG A 359 -18.05 10.34 8.76
N PRO A 360 -19.07 11.05 8.24
CA PRO A 360 -19.12 11.77 6.95
C PRO A 360 -18.33 13.11 6.95
N PRO A 361 -18.01 13.69 5.76
CA PRO A 361 -18.43 13.29 4.41
C PRO A 361 -17.66 12.08 3.85
N TYR A 362 -18.27 11.36 2.91
CA TYR A 362 -17.63 10.23 2.21
C TYR A 362 -16.81 10.71 1.00
N VAL A 363 -15.82 9.92 0.59
CA VAL A 363 -14.92 10.24 -0.55
C VAL A 363 -15.66 10.44 -1.88
N ALA A 364 -16.80 9.76 -2.06
CA ALA A 364 -17.66 9.94 -3.23
C ALA A 364 -18.21 11.36 -3.36
N GLN A 365 -18.26 12.12 -2.26
CA GLN A 365 -18.71 13.51 -2.21
C GLN A 365 -17.51 14.47 -2.08
N VAL A 366 -16.60 14.17 -1.15
CA VAL A 366 -15.44 15.02 -0.79
C VAL A 366 -14.20 14.13 -0.67
N GLY A 367 -13.57 13.86 -1.82
CA GLY A 367 -12.35 13.08 -1.94
C GLY A 367 -11.13 13.95 -2.23
N ILE A 368 -10.39 13.63 -3.29
CA ILE A 368 -9.14 14.29 -3.67
C ILE A 368 -9.38 15.78 -3.94
N PHE A 369 -8.62 16.64 -3.25
CA PHE A 369 -8.73 18.10 -3.32
C PHE A 369 -10.16 18.61 -3.06
N GLY A 370 -10.90 17.88 -2.21
CA GLY A 370 -12.29 18.18 -1.88
C GLY A 370 -13.29 17.96 -3.02
N ARG A 371 -12.91 17.19 -4.06
CA ARG A 371 -13.75 16.88 -5.21
C ARG A 371 -14.37 15.49 -5.11
N PRO A 372 -15.56 15.24 -5.68
CA PRO A 372 -16.14 13.91 -5.78
C PRO A 372 -15.15 12.94 -6.40
N THR A 373 -14.86 11.84 -5.71
CA THR A 373 -13.81 10.90 -6.13
C THR A 373 -14.34 9.48 -6.17
N LEU A 374 -14.18 8.82 -7.30
CA LEU A 374 -14.37 7.37 -7.43
C LEU A 374 -13.12 6.65 -6.93
N VAL A 375 -13.27 5.71 -6.00
CA VAL A 375 -12.17 4.86 -5.52
C VAL A 375 -12.42 3.40 -5.87
N HIS A 376 -11.49 2.80 -6.62
CA HIS A 376 -11.50 1.38 -6.97
C HIS A 376 -10.13 0.73 -6.77
N ASN A 377 -10.15 -0.57 -6.48
CA ASN A 377 -8.97 -1.43 -6.44
C ASN A 377 -8.62 -1.98 -7.84
N ILE A 378 -7.37 -2.35 -8.06
CA ILE A 378 -6.82 -2.89 -9.31
C ILE A 378 -7.67 -4.06 -9.85
N GLU A 379 -7.87 -5.13 -9.07
CA GLU A 379 -8.62 -6.30 -9.52
C GLU A 379 -10.07 -5.94 -9.88
N THR A 380 -10.67 -4.99 -9.17
CA THR A 380 -12.04 -4.56 -9.50
C THR A 380 -12.11 -3.98 -10.91
N LEU A 381 -11.12 -3.20 -11.31
CA LEU A 381 -11.03 -2.59 -12.64
C LEU A 381 -10.65 -3.62 -13.72
N HIS A 382 -9.83 -4.62 -13.37
CA HIS A 382 -9.61 -5.79 -14.24
C HIS A 382 -10.95 -6.48 -14.59
N TRP A 383 -11.82 -6.71 -13.61
CA TRP A 383 -13.15 -7.30 -13.86
C TRP A 383 -14.10 -6.36 -14.60
N VAL A 384 -14.00 -5.04 -14.41
CA VAL A 384 -14.78 -4.07 -15.22
C VAL A 384 -14.51 -4.28 -16.70
N THR A 385 -13.25 -4.40 -17.11
CA THR A 385 -12.88 -4.68 -18.51
C THR A 385 -13.48 -5.97 -19.01
N ARG A 386 -13.34 -7.05 -18.24
CA ARG A 386 -13.87 -8.37 -18.62
C ARG A 386 -15.37 -8.34 -18.81
N VAL A 387 -16.11 -7.74 -17.90
CA VAL A 387 -17.58 -7.63 -18.03
C VAL A 387 -17.97 -6.79 -19.24
N CYS A 388 -17.26 -5.68 -19.51
CA CYS A 388 -17.58 -4.84 -20.66
C CYS A 388 -17.26 -5.50 -22.01
N ARG A 389 -16.25 -6.39 -22.06
CA ARG A 389 -15.83 -7.09 -23.29
C ARG A 389 -16.58 -8.41 -23.51
N GLU A 390 -16.78 -9.18 -22.46
CA GLU A 390 -17.28 -10.56 -22.51
C GLU A 390 -18.75 -10.70 -22.05
N GLY A 391 -19.31 -9.65 -21.44
CA GLY A 391 -20.65 -9.64 -20.87
C GLY A 391 -20.69 -10.12 -19.40
N PRO A 392 -21.82 -9.88 -18.68
CA PRO A 392 -21.97 -10.22 -17.27
C PRO A 392 -21.72 -11.69 -16.90
N GLN A 393 -21.91 -12.59 -17.89
CA GLN A 393 -21.80 -14.04 -17.75
C GLN A 393 -20.39 -14.49 -17.39
N VAL A 394 -19.37 -13.68 -17.70
CA VAL A 394 -17.98 -13.96 -17.30
C VAL A 394 -17.82 -14.13 -15.79
N MET A 395 -18.66 -13.44 -15.00
CA MET A 395 -18.70 -13.55 -13.55
C MET A 395 -19.88 -14.42 -13.10
N ASN A 396 -21.10 -14.12 -13.53
CA ASN A 396 -22.31 -14.65 -12.88
C ASN A 396 -22.74 -16.06 -13.34
N SER A 397 -22.04 -16.68 -14.31
CA SER A 397 -22.34 -18.04 -14.80
C SER A 397 -21.80 -19.14 -13.89
N THR A 398 -20.80 -18.84 -13.07
CA THR A 398 -20.16 -19.81 -12.18
C THR A 398 -20.81 -19.78 -10.80
N GLU A 399 -21.29 -20.92 -10.32
CA GLU A 399 -21.88 -21.07 -8.99
C GLU A 399 -21.27 -22.25 -8.23
N LYS A 400 -20.97 -22.05 -6.95
CA LYS A 400 -20.53 -23.10 -6.04
C LYS A 400 -20.98 -22.77 -4.62
N ASN A 401 -21.45 -23.77 -3.86
CA ASN A 401 -21.90 -23.60 -2.47
C ASN A 401 -22.89 -22.43 -2.28
N GLY A 402 -23.80 -22.22 -3.25
CA GLY A 402 -24.79 -21.14 -3.25
C GLY A 402 -24.22 -19.73 -3.50
N ARG A 403 -22.96 -19.63 -3.89
CA ARG A 403 -22.26 -18.37 -4.19
C ARG A 403 -21.96 -18.28 -5.68
N LYS A 404 -22.22 -17.11 -6.27
CA LYS A 404 -22.01 -16.83 -7.69
C LYS A 404 -20.80 -15.93 -7.87
N GLY A 405 -20.08 -16.10 -8.98
CA GLY A 405 -18.91 -15.29 -9.29
C GLY A 405 -17.61 -16.05 -9.29
N LEU A 406 -16.57 -15.39 -9.78
CA LEU A 406 -15.18 -15.79 -9.66
C LEU A 406 -14.47 -14.91 -8.63
N ARG A 407 -13.35 -15.42 -8.12
CA ARG A 407 -12.48 -14.72 -7.19
C ARG A 407 -11.02 -15.11 -7.41
N SER A 408 -10.14 -14.12 -7.34
CA SER A 408 -8.70 -14.37 -7.27
C SER A 408 -8.31 -14.61 -5.81
N PHE A 409 -7.72 -15.77 -5.53
CA PHE A 409 -7.17 -16.11 -4.22
C PHE A 409 -5.65 -16.04 -4.27
N SER A 410 -5.06 -15.24 -3.38
CA SER A 410 -3.61 -15.22 -3.15
C SER A 410 -3.28 -16.31 -2.14
N VAL A 411 -2.72 -17.44 -2.58
CA VAL A 411 -2.53 -18.63 -1.74
C VAL A 411 -1.07 -18.79 -1.36
N SER A 412 -0.78 -18.86 -0.06
CA SER A 412 0.58 -19.00 0.49
C SER A 412 0.60 -19.84 1.79
N GLY A 413 1.77 -19.95 2.42
CA GLY A 413 1.98 -20.78 3.61
C GLY A 413 2.30 -22.24 3.26
N ARG A 414 1.80 -23.19 4.04
CA ARG A 414 2.13 -24.64 3.95
C ARG A 414 1.38 -25.40 2.85
N VAL A 415 1.33 -24.85 1.64
CA VAL A 415 0.80 -25.54 0.45
C VAL A 415 1.92 -25.99 -0.48
N ALA A 416 1.67 -27.02 -1.30
CA ALA A 416 2.68 -27.56 -2.22
C ALA A 416 3.05 -26.58 -3.34
N LYS A 417 2.09 -25.78 -3.81
CA LYS A 417 2.25 -24.79 -4.87
C LYS A 417 1.56 -23.49 -4.44
N PRO A 418 2.26 -22.60 -3.72
CA PRO A 418 1.78 -21.24 -3.51
C PRO A 418 1.58 -20.51 -4.85
N GLY A 419 0.64 -19.56 -4.90
CA GLY A 419 0.37 -18.80 -6.12
C GLY A 419 -1.02 -18.17 -6.16
N MET A 420 -1.35 -17.55 -7.31
CA MET A 420 -2.65 -16.92 -7.55
C MET A 420 -3.58 -17.93 -8.24
N TYR A 421 -4.79 -18.09 -7.70
CA TYR A 421 -5.81 -18.99 -8.25
C TYR A 421 -7.14 -18.26 -8.45
N VAL A 422 -7.64 -18.25 -9.69
CA VAL A 422 -9.01 -17.80 -9.98
C VAL A 422 -9.96 -18.99 -9.81
N MET A 423 -10.90 -18.87 -8.87
CA MET A 423 -11.81 -19.96 -8.51
C MET A 423 -13.24 -19.46 -8.33
N PRO A 424 -14.25 -20.35 -8.36
CA PRO A 424 -15.61 -20.01 -7.95
C PRO A 424 -15.62 -19.34 -6.57
N ALA A 425 -16.37 -18.25 -6.39
CA ALA A 425 -16.43 -17.49 -5.14
C ALA A 425 -16.81 -18.34 -3.93
N GLY A 426 -17.64 -19.38 -4.11
CA GLY A 426 -18.03 -20.30 -3.04
C GLY A 426 -17.03 -21.41 -2.72
N SER A 427 -15.80 -21.35 -3.23
CA SER A 427 -14.78 -22.36 -2.92
C SER A 427 -14.43 -22.37 -1.43
N THR A 428 -14.17 -23.56 -0.89
CA THR A 428 -13.75 -23.76 0.50
C THR A 428 -12.23 -23.80 0.60
N ILE A 429 -11.67 -23.73 1.81
CA ILE A 429 -10.21 -23.88 2.00
C ILE A 429 -9.70 -25.24 1.52
N THR A 430 -10.50 -26.30 1.61
CA THR A 430 -10.14 -27.62 1.06
C THR A 430 -10.07 -27.63 -0.46
N ASP A 431 -10.92 -26.87 -1.14
CA ASP A 431 -10.81 -26.68 -2.58
C ASP A 431 -9.52 -25.92 -2.95
N ILE A 432 -9.19 -24.88 -2.17
CA ILE A 432 -7.99 -24.07 -2.39
C ILE A 432 -6.72 -24.89 -2.20
N ILE A 433 -6.61 -25.61 -1.08
CA ILE A 433 -5.46 -26.50 -0.83
C ILE A 433 -5.35 -27.54 -1.95
N ARG A 434 -6.47 -28.08 -2.46
CA ARG A 434 -6.47 -29.04 -3.56
C ARG A 434 -5.91 -28.46 -4.85
N VAL A 435 -6.30 -27.25 -5.26
CA VAL A 435 -5.76 -26.63 -6.49
C VAL A 435 -4.31 -26.19 -6.33
N ALA A 436 -3.89 -25.86 -5.11
CA ALA A 436 -2.50 -25.59 -4.74
C ALA A 436 -1.64 -26.87 -4.66
N GLY A 437 -2.16 -28.03 -5.10
CA GLY A 437 -1.42 -29.30 -5.14
C GLY A 437 -1.37 -30.06 -3.81
N GLY A 438 -2.17 -29.67 -2.83
CA GLY A 438 -2.19 -30.24 -1.48
C GLY A 438 -1.34 -29.45 -0.49
N MET A 439 -1.16 -30.02 0.70
CA MET A 439 -0.22 -29.50 1.70
C MET A 439 1.22 -29.69 1.22
N ALA A 440 2.12 -28.82 1.69
CA ALA A 440 3.56 -29.01 1.52
C ALA A 440 4.00 -30.38 2.11
N VAL A 441 5.08 -30.95 1.58
CA VAL A 441 5.56 -32.28 1.99
C VAL A 441 5.88 -32.30 3.49
N GLY A 442 5.32 -33.27 4.22
CA GLY A 442 5.53 -33.41 5.67
C GLY A 442 4.62 -32.53 6.55
N HIS A 443 3.68 -31.80 5.95
CA HIS A 443 2.72 -30.96 6.66
C HIS A 443 1.29 -31.53 6.60
N VAL A 444 0.56 -31.37 7.69
CA VAL A 444 -0.85 -31.70 7.87
C VAL A 444 -1.62 -30.42 8.17
N PHE A 445 -2.75 -30.22 7.52
CA PHE A 445 -3.55 -29.00 7.64
C PHE A 445 -4.08 -28.79 9.07
N LYS A 446 -3.80 -27.61 9.66
CA LYS A 446 -4.22 -27.25 11.02
C LYS A 446 -5.13 -26.03 11.06
N ALA A 447 -4.76 -24.97 10.36
CA ALA A 447 -5.42 -23.67 10.44
C ALA A 447 -5.18 -22.84 9.18
N TYR A 448 -5.93 -21.76 9.01
CA TYR A 448 -5.76 -20.85 7.89
C TYR A 448 -6.17 -19.41 8.25
N GLN A 449 -5.50 -18.45 7.63
CA GLN A 449 -6.01 -17.09 7.48
C GLN A 449 -6.83 -17.03 6.19
N PRO A 450 -8.13 -16.68 6.22
CA PRO A 450 -8.93 -16.59 4.99
C PRO A 450 -8.66 -15.32 4.17
N GLY A 451 -8.28 -14.21 4.80
CA GLY A 451 -8.27 -12.89 4.17
C GLY A 451 -7.24 -11.92 4.73
N GLY A 452 -6.03 -12.39 5.04
CA GLY A 452 -4.96 -11.61 5.67
C GLY A 452 -5.07 -11.50 7.19
N PRO A 453 -4.14 -10.81 7.88
CA PRO A 453 -4.16 -10.63 9.33
C PRO A 453 -5.47 -10.06 9.86
N SER A 454 -6.13 -9.19 9.09
CA SER A 454 -7.40 -8.57 9.51
C SER A 454 -8.52 -9.60 9.72
N SER A 455 -8.42 -10.76 9.08
CA SER A 455 -9.40 -11.85 9.20
C SER A 455 -9.18 -12.79 10.39
N GLY A 456 -8.01 -12.73 11.04
CA GLY A 456 -7.59 -13.67 12.09
C GLY A 456 -7.41 -15.11 11.58
N LEU A 457 -7.54 -16.10 12.47
CA LEU A 457 -7.19 -17.50 12.20
C LEU A 457 -8.38 -18.45 12.40
N LEU A 458 -8.68 -19.29 11.42
CA LEU A 458 -9.72 -20.31 11.51
C LEU A 458 -9.12 -21.73 11.56
N PRO A 459 -9.70 -22.66 12.32
CA PRO A 459 -9.20 -24.04 12.44
C PRO A 459 -9.60 -24.92 11.25
N ALA A 460 -8.86 -26.01 11.03
CA ALA A 460 -9.18 -27.02 10.03
C ALA A 460 -10.56 -27.68 10.23
N SER A 461 -11.14 -27.63 11.42
CA SER A 461 -12.53 -28.09 11.67
C SER A 461 -13.59 -27.22 10.98
N MET A 462 -13.22 -26.04 10.49
CA MET A 462 -14.07 -25.11 9.73
C MET A 462 -13.81 -25.14 8.23
N ALA A 463 -13.18 -26.20 7.73
CA ALA A 463 -12.68 -26.25 6.36
C ALA A 463 -13.75 -26.35 5.25
N ASP A 464 -15.00 -26.62 5.62
CA ASP A 464 -16.13 -26.75 4.69
C ASP A 464 -16.87 -25.42 4.46
N ILE A 465 -16.44 -24.32 5.11
CA ILE A 465 -17.06 -23.00 4.97
C ILE A 465 -16.60 -22.36 3.64
N ALA A 466 -17.56 -21.82 2.90
CA ALA A 466 -17.29 -21.08 1.67
C ALA A 466 -16.55 -19.77 1.95
N MET A 467 -15.50 -19.49 1.19
CA MET A 467 -14.64 -18.31 1.37
C MET A 467 -15.07 -17.15 0.47
N ASP A 468 -16.23 -16.57 0.80
CA ASP A 468 -16.84 -15.45 0.08
C ASP A 468 -17.25 -14.30 1.02
N PHE A 469 -17.60 -13.15 0.45
CA PHE A 469 -18.22 -12.05 1.18
C PHE A 469 -19.53 -12.47 1.82
N ASP A 470 -19.82 -11.90 2.99
CA ASP A 470 -21.06 -12.11 3.74
C ASP A 470 -21.23 -13.55 4.28
N VAL A 471 -20.14 -14.33 4.39
CA VAL A 471 -20.16 -15.72 4.92
C VAL A 471 -19.36 -15.82 6.22
N LEU A 472 -18.10 -15.38 6.22
CA LEU A 472 -17.19 -15.58 7.34
C LEU A 472 -17.48 -14.67 8.55
N GLN A 473 -18.29 -13.62 8.38
CA GLN A 473 -18.66 -12.68 9.44
C GLN A 473 -19.37 -13.35 10.61
N GLU A 474 -20.19 -14.37 10.33
CA GLU A 474 -20.88 -15.16 11.36
C GLU A 474 -19.92 -15.93 12.28
N HIS A 475 -18.68 -16.13 11.81
CA HIS A 475 -17.61 -16.80 12.54
C HIS A 475 -16.65 -15.83 13.24
N GLY A 476 -16.85 -14.52 13.12
CA GLY A 476 -15.94 -13.49 13.65
C GLY A 476 -14.72 -13.26 12.75
N SER A 477 -14.82 -13.62 11.47
CA SER A 477 -13.77 -13.46 10.46
C SER A 477 -14.35 -12.81 9.20
N PHE A 478 -13.54 -12.58 8.17
CA PHE A 478 -14.01 -12.11 6.87
C PHE A 478 -13.01 -12.47 5.78
N ILE A 479 -13.46 -12.49 4.52
CA ILE A 479 -12.62 -12.92 3.39
C ILE A 479 -11.59 -11.87 2.95
N GLY A 480 -11.81 -10.60 3.26
CA GLY A 480 -10.90 -9.50 2.96
C GLY A 480 -10.47 -9.48 1.49
N SER A 481 -9.17 -9.34 1.26
CA SER A 481 -8.52 -9.37 -0.06
C SER A 481 -8.37 -10.79 -0.66
N ALA A 482 -8.91 -11.81 0.01
CA ALA A 482 -8.70 -13.23 -0.30
C ALA A 482 -7.21 -13.67 -0.24
N ALA A 483 -6.46 -13.05 0.68
CA ALA A 483 -5.13 -13.48 1.09
C ALA A 483 -5.21 -14.70 2.01
N VAL A 484 -5.03 -15.88 1.41
CA VAL A 484 -5.11 -17.17 2.10
C VAL A 484 -3.72 -17.62 2.52
N VAL A 485 -3.49 -17.74 3.82
CA VAL A 485 -2.25 -18.31 4.39
C VAL A 485 -2.61 -19.60 5.11
N VAL A 486 -2.05 -20.72 4.64
CA VAL A 486 -2.31 -22.07 5.19
C VAL A 486 -1.26 -22.42 6.22
N LEU A 487 -1.70 -22.92 7.38
CA LEU A 487 -0.85 -23.35 8.50
C LEU A 487 -0.99 -24.85 8.74
N SER A 488 0.08 -25.44 9.27
CA SER A 488 0.20 -26.86 9.57
C SER A 488 0.29 -27.17 11.07
N GLU A 489 0.32 -28.44 11.43
CA GLU A 489 0.54 -28.95 12.79
C GLU A 489 1.83 -28.46 13.45
N HIS A 490 2.84 -28.08 12.65
CA HIS A 490 4.12 -27.57 13.12
C HIS A 490 4.09 -26.06 13.44
N ASP A 491 3.04 -25.35 13.06
CA ASP A 491 2.92 -23.91 13.22
C ASP A 491 2.06 -23.56 14.45
N SER A 492 2.46 -22.57 15.25
CA SER A 492 1.69 -22.13 16.43
C SER A 492 0.67 -21.06 16.07
N ALA A 493 -0.58 -21.26 16.50
CA ALA A 493 -1.64 -20.27 16.37
C ALA A 493 -1.35 -19.02 17.22
N LYS A 494 -0.77 -19.20 18.42
CA LYS A 494 -0.31 -18.10 19.28
C LYS A 494 0.76 -17.25 18.59
N ALA A 495 1.78 -17.88 18.02
CA ALA A 495 2.84 -17.17 17.31
C ALA A 495 2.30 -16.45 16.07
N ALA A 496 1.40 -17.10 15.32
CA ALA A 496 0.75 -16.50 14.16
C ALA A 496 -0.07 -15.25 14.54
N ALA A 497 -0.90 -15.32 15.60
CA ALA A 497 -1.65 -14.16 16.06
C ALA A 497 -0.74 -13.03 16.56
N LEU A 498 0.37 -13.35 17.22
CA LEU A 498 1.35 -12.36 17.65
C LEU A 498 2.03 -11.66 16.46
N ASN A 499 2.35 -12.39 15.38
CA ASN A 499 2.85 -11.80 14.13
C ASN A 499 1.83 -10.80 13.55
N MET A 500 0.55 -11.20 13.47
CA MET A 500 -0.52 -10.33 12.97
C MET A 500 -0.69 -9.06 13.82
N LEU A 501 -0.60 -9.17 15.15
CA LEU A 501 -0.75 -8.01 16.04
C LEU A 501 0.46 -7.07 16.02
N ARG A 502 1.68 -7.60 15.84
CA ARG A 502 2.88 -6.77 15.61
C ARG A 502 2.75 -5.95 14.34
N PHE A 503 2.24 -6.56 13.26
CA PHE A 503 1.91 -5.84 12.05
C PHE A 503 0.92 -4.69 12.31
N PHE A 504 -0.16 -4.91 13.07
CA PHE A 504 -1.10 -3.82 13.39
C PHE A 504 -0.54 -2.76 14.36
N GLU A 505 0.41 -3.12 15.21
CA GLU A 505 1.15 -2.18 16.07
C GLU A 505 1.99 -1.24 15.21
N ASP A 506 2.78 -1.80 14.30
CA ASP A 506 3.70 -1.05 13.43
C ASP A 506 2.94 -0.20 12.40
N GLU A 507 1.81 -0.69 11.88
CA GLU A 507 1.04 -0.02 10.82
C GLU A 507 -0.07 0.91 11.34
N SER A 508 -0.18 1.08 12.66
CA SER A 508 -1.11 2.04 13.23
C SER A 508 -0.72 3.47 12.84
N CYS A 509 -1.60 4.21 12.15
CA CYS A 509 -1.37 5.63 11.87
C CYS A 509 -1.25 6.54 13.11
N GLY A 510 -1.51 6.00 14.31
CA GLY A 510 -1.34 6.71 15.57
C GLY A 510 -2.44 7.72 15.92
N GLN A 511 -3.48 7.86 15.09
CA GLN A 511 -4.52 8.88 15.24
C GLN A 511 -5.46 8.62 16.43
N CYS A 512 -5.97 7.40 16.61
CA CYS A 512 -6.91 7.07 17.68
C CYS A 512 -6.24 6.27 18.79
N THR A 513 -6.45 6.69 20.04
CA THR A 513 -5.93 6.02 21.24
C THR A 513 -6.22 4.52 21.30
N PRO A 514 -7.47 4.02 21.07
CA PRO A 514 -7.75 2.60 21.18
C PRO A 514 -6.92 1.75 20.22
N CYS A 515 -6.70 2.20 18.98
CA CYS A 515 -5.83 1.48 18.05
C CYS A 515 -4.35 1.63 18.43
N ARG A 516 -3.85 2.87 18.54
CA ARG A 516 -2.42 3.15 18.77
C ARG A 516 -1.88 2.47 20.02
N VAL A 517 -2.58 2.64 21.15
CA VAL A 517 -2.15 2.12 22.45
C VAL A 517 -2.68 0.70 22.67
N GLY A 518 -3.80 0.34 22.04
CA GLY A 518 -4.38 -0.99 22.19
C GLY A 518 -3.55 -2.07 21.50
N CYS A 519 -3.07 -1.83 20.27
CA CYS A 519 -2.17 -2.79 19.61
C CYS A 519 -0.90 -3.03 20.44
N GLU A 520 -0.23 -1.96 20.88
CA GLU A 520 0.98 -2.03 21.73
C GLU A 520 0.75 -2.85 23.02
N LYS A 521 -0.38 -2.61 23.69
CA LYS A 521 -0.74 -3.35 24.91
C LYS A 521 -1.09 -4.80 24.62
N ALA A 522 -1.84 -5.08 23.55
CA ALA A 522 -2.21 -6.43 23.15
C ALA A 522 -0.96 -7.26 22.84
N VAL A 523 -0.01 -6.73 22.08
CA VAL A 523 1.26 -7.39 21.77
C VAL A 523 2.00 -7.78 23.06
N LYS A 524 2.11 -6.87 24.02
CA LYS A 524 2.76 -7.15 25.32
C LYS A 524 2.05 -8.24 26.12
N LEU A 525 0.71 -8.23 26.14
CA LEU A 525 -0.08 -9.26 26.83
C LEU A 525 0.05 -10.62 26.14
N MET A 526 0.05 -10.66 24.81
CA MET A 526 0.13 -11.88 24.02
C MET A 526 1.51 -12.56 24.06
N GLN A 527 2.57 -11.82 24.41
CA GLN A 527 3.92 -12.34 24.61
C GLN A 527 4.07 -13.17 25.89
N ALA A 528 3.15 -13.04 26.86
CA ALA A 528 3.17 -13.86 28.06
C ALA A 528 2.88 -15.33 27.74
N ASP A 529 3.39 -16.27 28.54
CA ASP A 529 3.14 -17.70 28.36
C ASP A 529 1.65 -18.03 28.43
N ASN A 530 0.94 -17.43 29.39
CA ASN A 530 -0.51 -17.53 29.55
C ASN A 530 -1.16 -16.17 29.33
N TRP A 531 -2.17 -16.11 28.48
CA TRP A 531 -2.88 -14.88 28.15
C TRP A 531 -3.87 -14.47 29.25
N ASP A 532 -3.86 -13.18 29.62
CA ASP A 532 -4.93 -12.57 30.41
C ASP A 532 -6.16 -12.35 29.52
N GLN A 533 -6.90 -13.43 29.29
CA GLN A 533 -8.05 -13.47 28.38
C GLN A 533 -9.14 -12.43 28.71
N PRO A 534 -9.56 -12.24 29.99
CA PRO A 534 -10.50 -11.18 30.33
C PRO A 534 -10.01 -9.77 29.96
N LEU A 535 -8.73 -9.46 30.23
CA LEU A 535 -8.17 -8.15 29.92
C LEU A 535 -8.00 -7.95 28.40
N LEU A 536 -7.58 -8.99 27.68
CA LEU A 536 -7.49 -8.98 26.22
C LEU A 536 -8.86 -8.75 25.58
N GLU A 537 -9.93 -9.34 26.11
CA GLU A 537 -11.28 -9.12 25.61
C GLU A 537 -11.79 -7.70 25.92
N GLU A 538 -11.53 -7.17 27.11
CA GLU A 538 -11.84 -5.77 27.44
C GLU A 538 -11.14 -4.80 26.48
N LEU A 539 -9.85 -5.04 26.23
CA LEU A 539 -9.06 -4.25 25.29
C LEU A 539 -9.59 -4.38 23.86
N SER A 540 -9.89 -5.61 23.43
CA SER A 540 -10.46 -5.91 22.11
C SER A 540 -11.78 -5.18 21.89
N GLN A 541 -12.66 -5.16 22.88
CA GLN A 541 -13.94 -4.46 22.80
C GLN A 541 -13.74 -2.95 22.65
N ALA A 542 -12.84 -2.36 23.43
CA ALA A 542 -12.52 -0.92 23.31
C ALA A 542 -11.95 -0.57 21.92
N MET A 543 -11.12 -1.45 21.34
CA MET A 543 -10.59 -1.29 19.98
C MET A 543 -11.69 -1.30 18.92
N VAL A 544 -12.62 -2.25 19.00
CA VAL A 544 -13.77 -2.36 18.07
C VAL A 544 -14.68 -1.14 18.17
N ASP A 545 -15.03 -0.71 19.37
CA ASP A 545 -16.07 0.31 19.57
C ASP A 545 -15.58 1.73 19.26
N ALA A 546 -14.29 2.03 19.48
CA ALA A 546 -13.78 3.40 19.49
C ALA A 546 -12.70 3.71 18.43
N SER A 547 -12.34 2.75 17.57
CA SER A 547 -11.41 3.01 16.46
C SER A 547 -12.09 3.75 15.29
N ILE A 548 -11.38 4.70 14.70
CA ILE A 548 -11.87 5.57 13.61
C ILE A 548 -12.05 4.78 12.29
N CYS A 549 -11.18 3.81 12.04
CA CYS A 549 -11.10 3.09 10.78
C CYS A 549 -11.07 1.56 10.99
N GLY A 550 -11.16 0.83 9.89
CA GLY A 550 -11.24 -0.63 9.88
C GLY A 550 -10.02 -1.34 10.48
N LEU A 551 -8.82 -0.73 10.43
CA LEU A 551 -7.60 -1.33 10.99
C LEU A 551 -7.77 -1.61 12.49
N GLY A 552 -8.09 -0.58 13.27
CA GLY A 552 -8.27 -0.74 14.72
C GLY A 552 -9.48 -1.61 15.10
N GLN A 553 -10.51 -1.67 14.23
CA GLN A 553 -11.68 -2.51 14.42
C GLN A 553 -11.41 -3.99 14.13
N ALA A 554 -10.49 -4.30 13.20
CA ALA A 554 -10.16 -5.66 12.80
C ALA A 554 -8.95 -6.25 13.55
N ALA A 555 -8.05 -5.41 14.06
CA ALA A 555 -6.87 -5.84 14.82
C ALA A 555 -7.15 -6.80 16.00
N PRO A 556 -8.32 -6.78 16.66
CA PRO A 556 -8.67 -7.76 17.68
C PRO A 556 -9.03 -9.17 17.16
N ASN A 557 -9.28 -9.36 15.87
CA ASN A 557 -9.75 -10.64 15.32
C ASN A 557 -8.76 -11.81 15.55
N PRO A 558 -7.43 -11.64 15.35
CA PRO A 558 -6.46 -12.70 15.67
C PRO A 558 -6.51 -13.11 17.15
N ILE A 559 -6.74 -12.16 18.07
CA ILE A 559 -6.81 -12.41 19.51
C ILE A 559 -8.04 -13.28 19.81
N ARG A 560 -9.22 -12.80 19.40
CA ARG A 560 -10.51 -13.43 19.70
C ARG A 560 -10.62 -14.82 19.07
N LEU A 561 -10.13 -14.99 17.84
CA LEU A 561 -10.20 -16.29 17.17
C LEU A 561 -9.22 -17.31 17.74
N VAL A 562 -8.03 -16.89 18.18
CA VAL A 562 -7.11 -17.79 18.92
C VAL A 562 -7.72 -18.20 20.25
N MET A 563 -8.27 -17.26 21.03
CA MET A 563 -8.97 -17.58 22.28
C MET A 563 -10.12 -18.57 22.09
N LYS A 564 -10.85 -18.45 20.98
CA LYS A 564 -12.03 -19.27 20.68
C LYS A 564 -11.69 -20.66 20.15
N HIS A 565 -10.63 -20.79 19.33
CA HIS A 565 -10.38 -22.00 18.55
C HIS A 565 -9.09 -22.74 18.91
N PHE A 566 -8.17 -22.09 19.62
CA PHE A 566 -6.84 -22.61 19.94
C PHE A 566 -6.49 -22.28 21.40
N SER A 567 -7.47 -22.40 22.31
CA SER A 567 -7.32 -22.06 23.74
C SER A 567 -6.28 -22.91 24.46
N ASP A 568 -5.94 -24.06 23.90
CA ASP A 568 -4.89 -24.97 24.36
C ASP A 568 -3.47 -24.47 24.07
N GLU A 569 -3.30 -23.43 23.24
CA GLU A 569 -2.01 -22.81 22.93
C GLU A 569 -1.69 -21.53 23.71
N ILE A 570 -2.63 -21.00 24.53
CA ILE A 570 -2.55 -19.65 25.13
C ILE A 570 -2.82 -19.58 26.62
#